data_AF-D6X3J9-F1
#
_entry.id   AF-D6X3J9-F1
#
_cell.length_a   1.000
_cell.length_b   1.000
_cell.length_c   1.000
_cell.angle_alpha   90.00
_cell.angle_beta   90.00
_cell.angle_gamma   90.00
#
_symmetry.space_group_name_H-M   'P 1'
#
loop_
_entity.id
_entity.type
_entity.pdbx_description
1 polymer ?
#
loop_
_entity_poly.entity_id
_entity_poly.type
_entity_poly.pdbx_seq_one_letter_code
_entity_poly.pdbx_strand_id
1 'polypeptide(L)'
;MALDTKNRFDYVLVLDRNIKQSQFFNDVLEYLSYLQARGVVVELRTGNITTQNLYVLLHITDESVRNFASIYDVNVEDAGHRYIAVSSLNLKITRTPLSRKNDIFERKSMTATNTERILILYGMLSEARFDSNEEYKYGYNKLINMGAVKDVFPLHDGSYEIRGDMKDEEMNDRQVFFNLILMKAFKITLSNAFLDTLLKLCPYFSKMYD
;
A
#
# COMPACT_ATOMS: atom_id res chain seq x y z
N MET A 1 -15.85 12.94 -5.23
CA MET A 1 -15.03 13.93 -4.51
C MET A 1 -13.64 13.84 -5.10
N ALA A 2 -13.28 14.79 -5.97
CA ALA A 2 -11.97 14.82 -6.60
C ALA A 2 -10.95 15.15 -5.52
N LEU A 3 -10.06 14.20 -5.21
CA LEU A 3 -8.87 14.47 -4.42
C LEU A 3 -8.02 15.43 -5.26
N ASP A 4 -7.88 16.66 -4.80
CA ASP A 4 -6.94 17.63 -5.33
C ASP A 4 -5.55 16.96 -5.33
N THR A 5 -5.06 16.60 -6.52
CA THR A 5 -3.91 15.71 -6.76
C THR A 5 -2.57 16.34 -6.40
N LYS A 6 -2.59 17.52 -5.75
CA LYS A 6 -1.37 18.28 -5.46
C LYS A 6 -0.56 17.68 -4.32
N ASN A 7 -1.20 17.02 -3.37
CA ASN A 7 -0.54 16.35 -2.24
C ASN A 7 -0.97 14.89 -2.18
N ARG A 8 -0.01 14.00 -2.37
CA ARG A 8 -0.18 12.57 -2.15
C ARG A 8 -0.17 12.29 -0.64
N PHE A 9 -1.01 11.37 -0.16
CA PHE A 9 -1.00 10.95 1.25
C PHE A 9 -0.54 9.49 1.35
N ASP A 10 0.35 9.22 2.28
CA ASP A 10 0.99 7.92 2.46
C ASP A 10 0.32 7.13 3.60
N TYR A 11 -0.12 7.80 4.67
CA TYR A 11 -0.78 7.19 5.83
C TYR A 11 -1.97 8.01 6.34
N VAL A 12 -2.84 7.35 7.11
CA VAL A 12 -3.93 7.98 7.87
C VAL A 12 -3.89 7.51 9.31
N LEU A 13 -4.04 8.46 10.24
CA LEU A 13 -4.37 8.19 11.64
C LEU A 13 -5.83 8.58 11.87
N VAL A 14 -6.57 7.74 12.58
CA VAL A 14 -7.97 7.97 12.93
C VAL A 14 -8.05 8.34 14.40
N LEU A 15 -8.59 9.52 14.69
CA LEU A 15 -8.81 10.03 16.04
C LEU A 15 -10.30 10.15 16.33
N ASP A 16 -10.68 10.11 17.60
CA ASP A 16 -12.01 10.55 18.01
C ASP A 16 -12.16 12.07 17.79
N ARG A 17 -13.34 12.52 17.36
CA ARG A 17 -13.60 13.95 17.18
C ARG A 17 -13.48 14.74 18.48
N ASN A 18 -13.74 14.09 19.62
CA ASN A 18 -13.63 14.67 20.94
C ASN A 18 -12.23 14.51 21.55
N ILE A 19 -11.21 14.18 20.74
CA ILE A 19 -9.83 14.03 21.23
C ILE A 19 -9.33 15.28 21.97
N LYS A 20 -9.79 16.48 21.58
CA LYS A 20 -9.45 17.76 22.22
C LYS A 20 -9.87 17.84 23.69
N GLN A 21 -10.90 17.10 24.09
CA GLN A 21 -11.38 17.02 25.47
C GLN A 21 -10.79 15.82 26.23
N SER A 22 -10.03 14.95 25.55
CA SER A 22 -9.41 13.78 26.16
C SER A 22 -8.11 14.15 26.88
N GLN A 23 -7.75 13.34 27.88
CA GLN A 23 -6.45 13.44 28.55
C GLN A 23 -5.25 13.17 27.62
N PHE A 24 -5.47 12.48 26.50
CA PHE A 24 -4.42 12.09 25.55
C PHE A 24 -4.19 13.13 24.44
N PHE A 25 -4.85 14.30 24.51
CA PHE A 25 -4.72 15.32 23.47
C PHE A 25 -3.27 15.80 23.31
N ASN A 26 -2.58 16.02 24.43
CA ASN A 26 -1.19 16.48 24.40
C ASN A 26 -0.25 15.40 23.84
N ASP A 27 -0.43 14.14 24.24
CA ASP A 27 0.34 13.02 23.68
C ASP A 27 0.22 12.96 22.16
N VAL A 28 -0.99 13.11 21.61
CA VAL A 28 -1.20 13.12 20.16
C VAL A 28 -0.57 14.35 19.50
N LEU A 29 -0.64 15.53 20.12
CA LEU A 29 -0.01 16.74 19.59
C LEU A 29 1.51 16.64 19.58
N GLU A 30 2.13 16.12 20.65
CA GLU A 30 3.57 15.92 20.74
C GLU A 30 4.03 14.90 19.70
N TYR A 31 3.29 13.80 19.56
CA TYR A 31 3.54 12.79 18.53
C TYR A 31 3.55 13.39 17.11
N LEU A 32 2.53 14.15 16.76
CA LEU A 32 2.43 14.79 15.44
C LEU A 32 3.52 15.85 15.24
N SER A 33 3.83 16.62 16.29
CA SER A 33 4.92 17.61 16.27
C SER A 33 6.29 16.95 16.04
N TYR A 34 6.53 15.81 16.67
CA TYR A 34 7.74 15.01 16.48
C TYR A 34 7.92 14.54 15.03
N LEU A 35 6.83 14.11 14.39
CA LEU A 35 6.81 13.72 12.99
C LEU A 35 7.03 14.91 12.05
N GLN A 36 6.37 16.04 12.32
CA GLN A 36 6.54 17.27 11.54
C GLN A 36 7.98 17.79 11.58
N ALA A 37 8.63 17.72 12.75
CA ALA A 37 10.04 18.08 12.90
C ALA A 37 10.99 17.20 12.06
N ARG A 38 10.52 16.05 11.56
CA ARG A 38 11.26 15.14 10.68
C ARG A 38 10.77 15.16 9.24
N GLY A 39 10.00 16.19 8.87
CA GLY A 39 9.56 16.42 7.50
C GLY A 39 8.36 15.58 7.06
N VAL A 40 7.55 15.10 8.02
CA VAL A 40 6.21 14.60 7.72
C VAL A 40 5.23 15.78 7.67
N VAL A 41 4.57 15.94 6.54
CA VAL A 41 3.45 16.87 6.36
C VAL A 41 2.18 16.24 6.93
N VAL A 42 1.47 17.02 7.74
CA VAL A 42 0.26 16.60 8.46
C VAL A 42 -0.92 17.45 8.00
N GLU A 43 -2.00 16.80 7.57
CA GLU A 43 -3.25 17.47 7.18
C GLU A 43 -4.44 16.87 7.93
N LEU A 44 -5.30 17.71 8.50
CA LEU A 44 -6.49 17.27 9.22
C LEU A 44 -7.72 17.32 8.30
N ARG A 45 -8.49 16.23 8.23
CA ARG A 45 -9.78 16.17 7.55
C ARG A 45 -10.88 15.59 8.45
N THR A 46 -12.09 16.10 8.28
CA THR A 46 -13.29 15.52 8.89
C THR A 46 -13.88 14.45 7.95
N GLY A 47 -14.28 13.31 8.49
CA GLY A 47 -14.92 12.27 7.68
C GLY A 47 -16.30 12.69 7.16
N ASN A 48 -16.59 12.32 5.92
CA ASN A 48 -17.90 12.62 5.31
C ASN A 48 -19.03 11.71 5.81
N ILE A 49 -18.72 10.51 6.32
CA ILE A 49 -19.72 9.49 6.66
C ILE A 49 -19.88 9.35 8.18
N THR A 50 -18.76 9.25 8.91
CA THR A 50 -18.76 9.20 10.38
C THR A 50 -18.32 10.53 10.94
N THR A 51 -19.28 11.35 11.40
CA THR A 51 -19.03 12.65 12.03
C THR A 51 -18.32 12.55 13.39
N GLN A 52 -18.03 11.33 13.85
CA GLN A 52 -17.37 11.04 15.13
C GLN A 52 -15.85 10.90 15.00
N ASN A 53 -15.29 10.89 13.80
CA ASN A 53 -13.87 10.66 13.59
C ASN A 53 -13.19 11.86 12.91
N LEU A 54 -11.95 12.11 13.31
CA LEU A 54 -11.01 12.99 12.65
C LEU A 54 -9.94 12.14 11.96
N TYR A 55 -9.60 12.50 10.74
CA TYR A 55 -8.61 11.80 9.92
C TYR A 55 -7.40 12.71 9.79
N VAL A 56 -6.28 12.26 10.32
CA VAL A 56 -4.98 12.94 10.19
C VAL A 56 -4.26 12.26 9.04
N LEU A 57 -4.17 12.94 7.91
CA LEU A 57 -3.48 12.47 6.73
C LEU A 57 -2.00 12.83 6.84
N LEU A 58 -1.15 11.86 6.56
CA LEU A 58 0.31 11.99 6.63
C LEU A 58 0.93 11.84 5.26
N HIS A 59 1.91 12.68 4.97
CA HIS A 59 2.71 12.62 3.77
C HIS A 59 4.17 12.88 4.12
N ILE A 60 5.09 12.07 3.61
CA ILE A 60 6.53 12.28 3.80
C ILE A 60 7.11 13.09 2.63
N THR A 61 7.98 14.08 2.84
CA THR A 61 8.59 14.78 1.70
C THR A 61 9.66 13.92 1.01
N ASP A 62 9.94 14.16 -0.27
CA ASP A 62 11.01 13.45 -1.01
C ASP A 62 12.39 13.62 -0.37
N GLU A 63 12.64 14.79 0.22
CA GLU A 63 13.84 15.05 1.00
C GLU A 63 13.92 14.12 2.23
N SER A 64 12.84 14.02 2.99
CA SER A 64 12.77 13.15 4.17
C SER A 64 12.90 11.68 3.77
N VAL A 65 12.29 11.27 2.66
CA VAL A 65 12.45 9.91 2.12
C VAL A 65 13.91 9.59 1.89
N ARG A 66 14.69 10.46 1.22
CA ARG A 66 16.12 10.23 1.02
C ARG A 66 16.90 10.15 2.33
N ASN A 67 16.58 11.04 3.28
CA ASN A 67 17.28 11.08 4.57
C ASN A 67 17.02 9.83 5.43
N PHE A 68 15.79 9.33 5.43
CA PHE A 68 15.38 8.19 6.26
C PHE A 68 15.51 6.83 5.55
N ALA A 69 15.67 6.81 4.23
CA ALA A 69 15.88 5.58 3.46
C ALA A 69 17.08 4.78 3.98
N SER A 70 18.22 5.43 4.23
CA SER A 70 19.41 4.76 4.77
C SER A 70 19.23 4.29 6.22
N ILE A 71 18.47 5.03 7.03
CA ILE A 71 18.20 4.70 8.43
C ILE A 71 17.38 3.40 8.53
N TYR A 72 16.37 3.26 7.68
CA TYR A 72 15.48 2.10 7.67
C TYR A 72 15.88 1.01 6.66
N ASP A 73 17.10 1.08 6.11
CA ASP A 73 17.63 0.13 5.12
C ASP A 73 16.71 -0.07 3.90
N VAL A 74 16.07 1.02 3.46
CA VAL A 74 15.21 1.05 2.28
C VAL A 74 16.02 1.57 1.10
N ASN A 75 16.31 0.70 0.15
CA ASN A 75 17.11 1.05 -1.01
C ASN A 75 16.28 1.84 -2.05
N VAL A 76 16.33 3.17 -1.96
CA VAL A 76 15.59 4.07 -2.86
C VAL A 76 16.40 4.50 -4.09
N GLU A 77 17.70 4.21 -4.14
CA GLU A 77 18.60 4.65 -5.23
C GLU A 77 19.00 3.52 -6.19
N ASP A 78 18.82 2.27 -5.79
CA ASP A 78 19.05 1.12 -6.66
C ASP A 78 17.99 1.08 -7.76
N ALA A 79 18.46 1.04 -9.00
CA ALA A 79 17.64 0.94 -10.21
C ALA A 79 16.88 -0.40 -10.30
N GLY A 80 16.99 -1.23 -9.26
CA GLY A 80 16.55 -2.61 -9.22
C GLY A 80 17.71 -3.54 -9.54
N HIS A 81 17.65 -4.75 -9.01
CA HIS A 81 18.58 -5.79 -9.41
C HIS A 81 18.45 -6.03 -10.93
N ARG A 82 19.58 -6.27 -11.61
CA ARG A 82 19.55 -7.03 -12.86
C ARG A 82 18.92 -8.38 -12.51
N TYR A 83 17.68 -8.59 -12.93
CA TYR A 83 16.90 -9.83 -12.84
C TYR A 83 17.63 -11.02 -12.19
N ILE A 84 17.32 -11.35 -10.92
CA ILE A 84 17.62 -12.70 -10.41
C ILE A 84 16.65 -13.62 -11.12
N ALA A 85 17.19 -14.55 -11.92
CA ALA A 85 16.35 -15.43 -12.69
C ALA A 85 15.35 -16.18 -11.81
N VAL A 86 14.07 -15.84 -11.96
CA VAL A 86 12.89 -16.47 -11.31
C VAL A 86 12.76 -17.95 -11.71
N SER A 87 13.75 -18.50 -12.40
CA SER A 87 14.00 -19.93 -12.61
C SER A 87 13.95 -20.78 -11.33
N SER A 88 14.18 -20.20 -10.14
CA SER A 88 14.05 -20.91 -8.85
C SER A 88 12.62 -20.93 -8.29
N LEU A 89 11.71 -20.07 -8.75
CA LEU A 89 10.32 -19.99 -8.30
C LEU A 89 9.39 -20.42 -9.44
N ASN A 90 8.90 -21.65 -9.37
CA ASN A 90 8.03 -22.25 -10.38
C ASN A 90 6.58 -21.70 -10.33
N LEU A 91 6.42 -20.38 -10.47
CA LEU A 91 5.12 -19.72 -10.46
C LEU A 91 4.60 -19.61 -11.91
N LYS A 92 3.41 -20.14 -12.19
CA LYS A 92 2.81 -20.06 -13.55
C LYS A 92 2.71 -18.63 -14.13
N ILE A 93 2.76 -17.58 -13.30
CA ILE A 93 2.76 -16.17 -13.75
C ILE A 93 4.02 -15.77 -14.50
N THR A 94 5.17 -16.29 -14.11
CA THR A 94 6.46 -15.95 -14.71
C THR A 94 6.70 -16.66 -16.03
N ARG A 95 5.79 -17.58 -16.40
CA ARG A 95 5.80 -18.30 -17.68
C ARG A 95 5.07 -17.55 -18.80
N THR A 96 4.39 -16.45 -18.51
CA THR A 96 3.76 -15.62 -19.54
C THR A 96 4.87 -14.84 -20.26
N PRO A 97 5.09 -15.04 -21.57
CA PRO A 97 6.10 -14.28 -22.31
C PRO A 97 5.76 -12.80 -22.24
N LEU A 98 6.65 -12.00 -21.68
CA LEU A 98 6.50 -10.55 -21.67
C LEU A 98 6.79 -10.05 -23.08
N SER A 99 5.88 -9.27 -23.64
CA SER A 99 5.99 -8.73 -25.01
C SER A 99 7.00 -7.59 -25.14
N ARG A 100 7.62 -7.13 -24.05
CA ARG A 100 8.58 -6.03 -24.02
C ARG A 100 10.00 -6.53 -23.77
N LYS A 101 10.95 -5.92 -24.50
CA LYS A 101 12.41 -6.19 -24.42
C LYS A 101 13.10 -5.56 -23.20
N ASN A 102 12.39 -4.75 -22.42
CA ASN A 102 12.96 -4.07 -21.25
C ASN A 102 12.73 -4.93 -20.01
N ASP A 103 13.66 -4.87 -19.06
CA ASP A 103 13.52 -5.57 -17.78
C ASP A 103 12.30 -4.98 -17.05
N ILE A 104 11.27 -5.79 -16.83
CA ILE A 104 10.04 -5.34 -16.17
C ILE A 104 10.23 -5.07 -14.67
N PHE A 105 11.36 -5.48 -14.11
CA PHE A 105 11.76 -5.21 -12.74
C PHE A 105 12.70 -4.01 -12.65
N GLU A 106 13.11 -3.44 -13.79
CA GLU A 106 13.85 -2.19 -13.82
C GLU A 106 12.95 -1.06 -13.36
N ARG A 107 13.48 -0.30 -12.41
CA ARG A 107 12.78 0.83 -11.83
C ARG A 107 12.67 1.95 -12.87
N LYS A 108 11.44 2.35 -13.22
CA LYS A 108 11.13 3.39 -14.23
C LYS A 108 11.63 4.79 -13.84
N SER A 109 11.84 5.07 -12.55
CA SER A 109 12.22 6.39 -12.03
C SER A 109 13.11 6.25 -10.79
N MET A 110 14.12 7.09 -10.63
CA MET A 110 14.95 7.16 -9.41
C MET A 110 14.22 7.76 -8.18
N THR A 111 12.90 7.93 -8.26
CA THR A 111 12.06 8.33 -7.13
C THR A 111 11.60 7.10 -6.35
N ALA A 112 11.49 7.23 -5.03
CA ALA A 112 11.00 6.15 -4.18
C ALA A 112 9.58 5.70 -4.57
N THR A 113 9.36 4.38 -4.54
CA THR A 113 8.05 3.77 -4.83
C THR A 113 7.05 4.00 -3.71
N ASN A 114 5.78 3.67 -3.96
CA ASN A 114 4.74 3.89 -2.94
C ASN A 114 4.97 3.04 -1.71
N THR A 115 5.33 1.77 -1.93
CA THR A 115 5.69 0.84 -0.87
C THR A 115 6.88 1.30 -0.05
N GLU A 116 7.95 1.82 -0.68
CA GLU A 116 9.13 2.29 0.05
C GLU A 116 8.83 3.48 0.96
N ARG A 117 8.04 4.43 0.47
CA ARG A 117 7.61 5.58 1.25
C ARG A 117 6.74 5.17 2.42
N ILE A 118 5.86 4.20 2.21
CA ILE A 118 5.04 3.57 3.26
C ILE A 118 5.92 2.86 4.30
N LEU A 119 6.97 2.15 3.88
CA LEU A 119 7.90 1.46 4.77
C LEU A 119 8.71 2.45 5.62
N ILE A 120 9.22 3.51 5.00
CA ILE A 120 9.95 4.57 5.70
C ILE A 120 9.03 5.26 6.72
N LEU A 121 7.83 5.67 6.30
CA LEU A 121 6.88 6.33 7.19
C LEU A 121 6.42 5.39 8.31
N TYR A 122 6.26 4.09 8.04
CA TYR A 122 5.99 3.08 9.07
C TYR A 122 7.08 3.04 10.15
N GLY A 123 8.36 3.07 9.74
CA GLY A 123 9.49 3.16 10.67
C GLY A 123 9.40 4.43 11.53
N MET A 124 9.17 5.59 10.89
CA MET A 124 9.02 6.87 11.59
C MET A 124 7.86 6.85 12.59
N LEU A 125 6.72 6.27 12.21
CA LEU A 125 5.56 6.15 13.10
C LEU A 125 5.81 5.20 14.27
N SER A 126 6.60 4.15 14.06
CA SER A 126 6.90 3.16 15.10
C SER A 126 7.88 3.70 16.14
N GLU A 127 8.75 4.63 15.76
CA GLU A 127 9.78 5.21 16.63
C GLU A 127 9.45 6.61 17.14
N ALA A 128 8.35 7.21 16.69
CA ALA A 128 7.99 8.57 17.05
C ALA A 128 7.66 8.72 18.54
N ARG A 129 8.38 9.61 19.21
CA ARG A 129 8.20 9.90 20.64
C ARG A 129 7.10 10.93 20.84
N PHE A 130 6.39 10.80 21.96
CA PHE A 130 5.32 11.71 22.34
C PHE A 130 5.33 12.08 23.82
N ASP A 131 6.46 11.82 24.48
CA ASP A 131 6.84 12.41 25.75
C ASP A 131 8.37 12.46 25.77
N SER A 132 8.93 13.63 26.06
CA SER A 132 10.37 13.82 26.12
C SER A 132 10.99 13.33 27.43
N ASN A 133 10.18 13.19 28.48
CA ASN A 133 10.62 12.83 29.82
C ASN A 133 10.43 11.33 30.13
N GLU A 134 9.55 10.64 29.39
CA GLU A 134 9.30 9.22 29.56
C GLU A 134 9.86 8.40 28.40
N GLU A 135 10.90 7.59 28.69
CA GLU A 135 11.60 6.76 27.69
C GLU A 135 10.68 5.75 26.98
N TYR A 136 9.55 5.38 27.60
CA TYR A 136 8.63 4.34 27.11
C TYR A 136 7.43 4.87 26.30
N LYS A 137 7.32 6.19 26.10
CA LYS A 137 6.23 6.81 25.35
C LYS A 137 6.64 7.12 23.91
N TYR A 138 6.63 6.07 23.10
CA TYR A 138 6.90 6.14 21.68
C TYR A 138 6.04 5.17 20.87
N GLY A 139 5.90 5.46 19.59
CA GLY A 139 5.24 4.61 18.60
C GLY A 139 3.72 4.73 18.56
N TYR A 140 3.16 4.70 17.36
CA TYR A 140 1.71 4.77 17.15
C TYR A 140 0.95 3.61 17.83
N ASN A 141 1.55 2.41 17.92
CA ASN A 141 0.93 1.26 18.59
C ASN A 141 0.62 1.56 20.06
N LYS A 142 1.47 2.34 20.75
CA LYS A 142 1.24 2.73 22.13
C LYS A 142 0.06 3.69 22.24
N LEU A 143 -0.05 4.66 21.32
CA LEU A 143 -1.20 5.57 21.24
C LEU A 143 -2.51 4.82 20.97
N ILE A 144 -2.48 3.76 20.15
CA ILE A 144 -3.64 2.87 19.94
C ILE A 144 -4.00 2.15 21.24
N ASN A 145 -3.02 1.53 21.90
CA ASN A 145 -3.25 0.79 23.14
C ASN A 145 -3.77 1.67 24.28
N MET A 146 -3.41 2.96 24.29
CA MET A 146 -3.92 3.96 25.24
C MET A 146 -5.33 4.45 24.88
N GLY A 147 -5.84 4.14 23.69
CA GLY A 147 -7.12 4.65 23.17
C GLY A 147 -7.05 6.09 22.66
N ALA A 148 -5.86 6.65 22.51
CA ALA A 148 -5.65 7.99 21.96
C ALA A 148 -5.86 8.01 20.43
N VAL A 149 -5.50 6.92 19.76
CA VAL A 149 -5.66 6.71 18.32
C VAL A 149 -6.56 5.48 18.10
N LYS A 150 -7.55 5.59 17.23
CA LYS A 150 -8.46 4.45 16.92
C LYS A 150 -7.82 3.47 15.95
N ASP A 151 -7.14 3.97 14.93
CA ASP A 151 -6.54 3.15 13.88
C ASP A 151 -5.45 3.94 13.13
N VAL A 152 -4.52 3.20 12.50
CA VAL A 152 -3.45 3.73 11.67
C VAL A 152 -3.23 2.79 10.49
N PHE A 153 -3.37 3.31 9.27
CA PHE A 153 -3.22 2.49 8.07
C PHE A 153 -2.62 3.27 6.89
N PRO A 154 -1.86 2.60 6.01
CA PRO A 154 -1.37 3.20 4.78
C PRO A 154 -2.51 3.42 3.77
N LEU A 155 -2.37 4.43 2.92
CA LEU A 155 -3.28 4.63 1.80
C LEU A 155 -2.82 3.86 0.56
N HIS A 156 -3.78 3.28 -0.14
CA HIS A 156 -3.55 2.61 -1.41
C HIS A 156 -3.55 3.60 -2.57
N ASP A 157 -3.03 3.15 -3.71
CA ASP A 157 -2.84 3.92 -4.96
C ASP A 157 -4.14 4.24 -5.73
N GLY A 158 -5.23 4.43 -5.00
CA GLY A 158 -6.55 4.74 -5.52
C GLY A 158 -7.47 3.52 -5.63
N SER A 159 -8.44 3.65 -6.52
CA SER A 159 -9.45 2.60 -6.74
C SER A 159 -8.80 1.36 -7.36
N TYR A 160 -9.28 0.19 -6.93
CA TYR A 160 -8.94 -1.08 -7.58
C TYR A 160 -9.79 -1.33 -8.84
N GLU A 161 -10.92 -0.63 -8.97
CA GLU A 161 -11.83 -0.79 -10.10
C GLU A 161 -11.27 -0.10 -11.35
N ILE A 162 -11.37 -0.79 -12.48
CA ILE A 162 -11.10 -0.23 -13.80
C ILE A 162 -12.45 0.29 -14.32
N ARG A 163 -12.66 1.61 -14.28
CA ARG A 163 -13.87 2.27 -14.77
C ARG A 163 -13.61 2.89 -16.15
N GLY A 164 -14.39 2.50 -17.16
CA GLY A 164 -14.39 3.10 -18.51
C GLY A 164 -13.35 2.57 -19.50
N ASP A 165 -13.33 3.15 -20.71
CA ASP A 165 -12.35 2.91 -21.77
C ASP A 165 -11.00 3.54 -21.40
N MET A 166 -10.25 2.92 -20.48
CA MET A 166 -8.87 3.31 -20.12
C MET A 166 -7.88 2.95 -21.24
N LYS A 167 -8.10 3.42 -22.46
CA LYS A 167 -7.16 3.18 -23.56
C LYS A 167 -5.85 3.98 -23.40
N ASP A 168 -5.87 5.07 -22.61
CA ASP A 168 -4.73 6.01 -22.54
C ASP A 168 -4.26 6.39 -21.12
N GLU A 169 -4.89 5.90 -20.04
CA GLU A 169 -4.42 6.17 -18.66
C GLU A 169 -3.54 5.02 -18.13
N GLU A 170 -2.38 5.34 -17.54
CA GLU A 170 -1.53 4.34 -16.88
C GLU A 170 -2.28 3.74 -15.68
N MET A 171 -2.47 2.42 -15.69
CA MET A 171 -3.09 1.69 -14.58
C MET A 171 -2.22 1.79 -13.31
N ASN A 172 -2.85 1.99 -12.15
CA ASN A 172 -2.15 1.93 -10.87
C ASN A 172 -1.84 0.48 -10.44
N ASP A 173 -0.92 0.30 -9.51
CA ASP A 173 -0.46 -1.02 -9.04
C ASP A 173 -1.60 -1.90 -8.53
N ARG A 174 -2.60 -1.30 -7.87
CA ARG A 174 -3.77 -2.00 -7.34
C ARG A 174 -4.67 -2.53 -8.46
N GLN A 175 -4.87 -1.74 -9.52
CA GLN A 175 -5.63 -2.15 -10.71
C GLN A 175 -4.88 -3.23 -11.49
N VAL A 176 -3.56 -3.12 -11.65
CA VAL A 176 -2.72 -4.14 -12.30
C VAL A 176 -2.84 -5.46 -11.54
N PHE A 177 -2.67 -5.43 -10.22
CA PHE A 177 -2.80 -6.62 -9.37
C PHE A 177 -4.20 -7.24 -9.44
N PHE A 178 -5.25 -6.43 -9.34
CA PHE A 178 -6.63 -6.90 -9.41
C PHE A 178 -6.96 -7.53 -10.77
N ASN A 179 -6.49 -6.91 -11.86
CA ASN A 179 -6.67 -7.44 -13.22
C ASN A 179 -5.94 -8.78 -13.40
N LEU A 180 -4.69 -8.89 -12.93
CA LEU A 180 -3.92 -10.14 -12.99
C LEU A 180 -4.61 -11.28 -12.24
N ILE A 181 -5.21 -11.00 -11.07
CA ILE A 181 -5.99 -11.99 -10.32
C ILE A 181 -7.26 -12.38 -11.08
N LEU A 182 -8.03 -11.40 -11.58
CA LEU A 182 -9.27 -11.65 -12.32
C LEU A 182 -9.02 -12.45 -13.60
N MET A 183 -8.00 -12.11 -14.40
CA MET A 183 -7.65 -12.86 -15.61
C MET A 183 -7.35 -14.33 -15.29
N LYS A 184 -6.71 -14.61 -14.17
CA LYS A 184 -6.47 -15.98 -13.71
C LYS A 184 -7.73 -16.68 -13.25
N ALA A 185 -8.53 -16.03 -12.41
CA ALA A 185 -9.80 -16.59 -11.94
C ALA A 185 -10.68 -16.95 -13.14
N PHE A 186 -10.77 -16.06 -14.12
CA PHE A 186 -11.54 -16.28 -15.35
C PHE A 186 -10.96 -17.41 -16.21
N LYS A 187 -9.63 -17.53 -16.33
CA LYS A 187 -8.98 -18.63 -17.08
C LYS A 187 -9.14 -19.99 -16.40
N ILE A 188 -9.14 -20.04 -15.07
CA ILE A 188 -9.42 -21.27 -14.30
C ILE A 188 -10.88 -21.68 -14.51
N THR A 189 -11.82 -20.75 -14.39
CA THR A 189 -13.25 -21.00 -14.59
C THR A 189 -13.56 -21.43 -16.02
N LEU A 190 -12.92 -20.80 -17.03
CA LEU A 190 -13.03 -21.23 -18.42
C LEU A 190 -12.39 -22.61 -18.64
N SER A 191 -11.26 -22.93 -18.00
CA SER A 191 -10.66 -24.26 -18.12
C SER A 191 -11.53 -25.35 -17.50
N ASN A 192 -12.21 -25.06 -16.38
CA ASN A 192 -13.13 -25.98 -15.73
C ASN A 192 -14.42 -26.13 -16.52
N ALA A 193 -14.99 -25.04 -17.03
CA ALA A 193 -16.17 -25.07 -17.90
C ALA A 193 -15.88 -25.76 -19.25
N PHE A 194 -14.68 -25.57 -19.80
CA PHE A 194 -14.21 -26.25 -21.01
C PHE A 194 -13.93 -27.74 -20.76
N LEU A 195 -13.36 -28.11 -19.61
CA LEU A 195 -13.21 -29.50 -19.15
C LEU A 195 -14.57 -30.18 -18.93
N ASP A 196 -15.52 -29.51 -18.29
CA ASP A 196 -16.89 -30.00 -18.11
C ASP A 196 -17.63 -30.16 -19.44
N THR A 197 -17.37 -29.28 -20.40
CA THR A 197 -17.93 -29.37 -21.76
C THR A 197 -17.27 -30.51 -22.56
N LEU A 198 -15.95 -30.71 -22.44
CA LEU A 198 -15.23 -31.83 -23.04
C LEU A 198 -15.65 -33.18 -22.44
N LEU A 199 -15.85 -33.27 -21.13
CA LEU A 199 -16.35 -34.47 -20.45
C LEU A 199 -17.80 -34.80 -20.84
N LYS A 200 -18.63 -33.79 -21.13
CA LYS A 200 -19.99 -33.98 -21.67
C LYS A 200 -20.02 -34.35 -23.15
N LEU A 201 -19.02 -33.92 -23.93
CA LEU A 201 -18.93 -34.17 -25.38
C LEU A 201 -18.18 -35.47 -25.74
N CYS A 202 -17.49 -36.12 -24.78
CA CYS A 202 -16.79 -37.37 -25.01
C CYS A 202 -17.37 -38.52 -24.15
N PRO A 203 -18.37 -39.27 -24.62
CA PRO A 203 -18.90 -40.44 -23.92
C PRO A 203 -17.94 -41.65 -23.87
N TYR A 204 -16.68 -41.49 -24.28
CA TYR A 204 -15.70 -42.59 -24.44
C TYR A 204 -14.60 -42.63 -23.37
N PHE A 205 -14.53 -41.67 -22.44
CA PHE A 205 -13.47 -41.68 -21.40
C PHE A 205 -13.77 -42.55 -20.18
N SER A 206 -15.00 -43.09 -20.01
CA SER A 206 -15.35 -43.98 -18.90
C SER A 206 -14.93 -45.44 -19.09
N LYS A 207 -14.26 -45.80 -20.20
CA LYS A 207 -13.83 -47.19 -20.50
C LYS A 207 -12.32 -47.42 -20.48
N MET A 208 -11.51 -46.45 -20.03
CA MET A 208 -10.04 -46.58 -19.97
C MET A 208 -9.47 -46.71 -18.55
N TYR A 209 -10.31 -46.84 -17.52
CA TYR A 209 -9.88 -47.04 -16.13
C TYR A 209 -10.63 -48.17 -15.42
N ASP A 210 -10.90 -49.26 -16.16
CA ASP A 210 -11.09 -50.60 -15.60
C ASP A 210 -10.04 -51.54 -16.22
#